data_AF-A0A1Q8ATK3-F1
#
_entry.id   AF-A0A1Q8ATK3-F1
#
_cell.length_a   1.000
_cell.length_b   1.000
_cell.length_c   1.000
_cell.angle_alpha   90.00
_cell.angle_beta   90.00
_cell.angle_gamma   90.00
#
_symmetry.space_group_name_H-M   'P 1'
#
loop_
_entity.id
_entity.type
_entity.pdbx_description
1 polymer ?
#
loop_
_entity_poly.entity_id
_entity_poly.type
_entity_poly.pdbx_seq_one_letter_code
_entity_poly.pdbx_strand_id
1 'polypeptide(L)'
;MSRADRSAEDSDELLVGKESRKWVVRNVSWLKSFIRIFLGIVWLIDGFLKFSPGLVDSFPDLVRSAGGGQPTWLQPWFSFWSSVTIGNAALVVYTTGVLEVALGLALVVGFMRKIAYLGGIIFSLFIWAIPEGFGGPYGPGSTDIGTGIIYSFVFLSLVIINTISGASKYSLDFFIERKYPFWKRLSEFG
;
A
#
# COMPACT_ATOMS: atom_id res chain seq x y z
N MET A 1 6.88 -15.36 45.91
CA MET A 1 5.62 -15.05 45.22
C MET A 1 4.58 -16.08 45.61
N SER A 2 3.52 -15.64 46.30
CA SER A 2 2.49 -16.53 46.85
C SER A 2 1.57 -17.07 45.74
N ARG A 3 0.90 -18.20 45.99
CA ARG A 3 -0.13 -18.75 45.07
C ARG A 3 -1.30 -17.79 44.89
N ALA A 4 -1.59 -16.96 45.89
CA ALA A 4 -2.61 -15.92 45.83
C ALA A 4 -2.18 -14.74 44.93
N ASP A 5 -0.91 -14.32 45.00
CA ASP A 5 -0.38 -13.23 44.16
C ASP A 5 -0.47 -13.59 42.68
N ARG A 6 -0.09 -14.83 42.31
CA ARG A 6 -0.22 -15.33 40.93
C ARG A 6 -1.67 -15.34 40.43
N SER A 7 -2.62 -15.70 41.29
CA SER A 7 -4.04 -15.75 40.91
C SER A 7 -4.65 -14.36 40.69
N ALA A 8 -4.17 -13.36 41.43
CA ALA A 8 -4.60 -11.98 41.26
C ALA A 8 -4.03 -11.39 39.95
N GLU A 9 -2.75 -11.64 39.68
CA GLU A 9 -2.08 -11.19 38.45
C GLU A 9 -2.72 -11.80 37.19
N ASP A 10 -3.00 -13.11 37.18
CA ASP A 10 -3.73 -13.77 36.08
C ASP A 10 -5.12 -13.16 35.86
N SER A 11 -5.82 -12.79 36.93
CA SER A 11 -7.17 -12.20 36.85
C SER A 11 -7.12 -10.81 36.24
N ASP A 12 -6.15 -9.99 36.64
CA ASP A 12 -5.95 -8.65 36.10
C ASP A 12 -5.52 -8.68 34.63
N GLU A 13 -4.62 -9.59 34.23
CA GLU A 13 -4.24 -9.78 32.82
C GLU A 13 -5.44 -10.18 31.95
N LEU A 14 -6.27 -11.11 32.44
CA LEU A 14 -7.49 -11.53 31.73
C LEU A 14 -8.48 -10.38 31.57
N LEU A 15 -8.63 -9.53 32.59
CA LEU A 15 -9.49 -8.35 32.53
C LEU A 15 -8.97 -7.32 31.53
N VAL A 16 -7.68 -7.00 31.58
CA VAL A 16 -7.02 -6.08 30.63
C VAL A 16 -7.18 -6.59 29.18
N GLY A 17 -6.97 -7.88 28.95
CA GLY A 17 -7.15 -8.51 27.64
C GLY A 17 -8.60 -8.43 27.14
N LYS A 18 -9.59 -8.59 28.02
CA LYS A 18 -11.02 -8.50 27.67
C LYS A 18 -11.44 -7.07 27.33
N GLU A 19 -10.97 -6.09 28.10
CA GLU A 19 -11.27 -4.67 27.86
C GLU A 19 -10.58 -4.15 26.58
N SER A 20 -9.32 -4.54 26.34
CA SER A 20 -8.61 -4.24 25.09
C SER A 20 -9.36 -4.80 23.87
N ARG A 21 -9.79 -6.07 23.93
CA ARG A 21 -10.56 -6.70 22.85
C ARG A 21 -11.87 -5.97 22.58
N LYS A 22 -12.62 -5.59 23.63
CA LYS A 22 -13.85 -4.80 23.50
C LYS A 22 -13.59 -3.45 22.83
N TRP A 23 -12.50 -2.77 23.20
CA TRP A 23 -12.14 -1.50 22.63
C TRP A 23 -11.82 -1.62 21.13
N VAL A 24 -11.02 -2.61 20.72
CA VAL A 24 -10.67 -2.82 19.30
C VAL A 24 -11.92 -3.08 18.46
N VAL A 25 -12.79 -3.98 18.90
CA VAL A 25 -14.03 -4.32 18.18
C VAL A 25 -14.93 -3.10 18.03
N ARG A 26 -15.04 -2.26 19.08
CA ARG A 26 -15.84 -1.03 19.03
C ARG A 26 -15.28 0.01 18.05
N ASN A 27 -13.96 0.07 17.89
CA ASN A 27 -13.29 1.12 17.11
C ASN A 27 -12.85 0.67 15.70
N VAL A 28 -13.00 -0.61 15.35
CA VAL A 28 -12.47 -1.20 14.11
C VAL A 28 -12.89 -0.44 12.84
N SER A 29 -14.15 0.04 12.78
CA SER A 29 -14.67 0.75 11.60
C SER A 29 -14.00 2.10 11.36
N TRP A 30 -13.73 2.86 12.43
CA TRP A 30 -13.02 4.12 12.32
C TRP A 30 -11.53 3.88 12.04
N LEU A 31 -10.90 2.93 12.75
CA LEU A 31 -9.48 2.64 12.58
C LEU A 31 -9.14 2.21 11.14
N LYS A 32 -9.98 1.34 10.56
CA LYS A 32 -9.89 0.96 9.15
C LYS A 32 -9.93 2.18 8.21
N SER A 33 -10.85 3.10 8.48
CA SER A 33 -11.01 4.30 7.65
C SER A 33 -9.83 5.26 7.82
N PHE A 34 -9.32 5.38 9.05
CA PHE A 34 -8.11 6.13 9.36
C PHE A 34 -6.89 5.59 8.61
N ILE A 35 -6.62 4.28 8.67
CA ILE A 35 -5.50 3.64 7.96
C ILE A 35 -5.61 3.89 6.45
N ARG A 36 -6.81 3.70 5.88
CA ARG A 36 -7.08 3.93 4.46
C ARG A 36 -6.79 5.38 4.05
N ILE A 37 -7.30 6.35 4.81
CA ILE A 37 -7.12 7.78 4.52
C ILE A 37 -5.65 8.17 4.67
N PHE A 38 -4.99 7.71 5.73
CA PHE A 38 -3.58 8.00 5.98
C PHE A 38 -2.70 7.45 4.85
N LEU A 39 -2.91 6.19 4.44
CA LEU A 39 -2.26 5.62 3.27
C LEU A 39 -2.54 6.45 2.01
N GLY A 40 -3.80 6.87 1.79
CA GLY A 40 -4.17 7.72 0.67
C GLY A 40 -3.39 9.04 0.65
N ILE A 41 -3.18 9.69 1.79
CA ILE A 41 -2.38 10.91 1.90
C ILE A 41 -0.92 10.64 1.53
N VAL A 42 -0.33 9.54 2.00
CA VAL A 42 1.04 9.14 1.64
C VAL A 42 1.17 8.98 0.12
N TRP A 43 0.22 8.29 -0.52
CA TRP A 43 0.20 8.11 -1.98
C TRP A 43 0.00 9.42 -2.76
N LEU A 44 -0.80 10.37 -2.24
CA LEU A 44 -0.96 11.69 -2.84
C LEU A 44 0.34 12.48 -2.83
N ILE A 45 1.08 12.43 -1.71
CA ILE A 45 2.36 13.10 -1.57
C ILE A 45 3.36 12.47 -2.54
N ASP A 46 3.49 11.13 -2.55
CA ASP A 46 4.42 10.42 -3.45
C ASP A 46 4.12 10.70 -4.92
N GLY A 47 2.84 10.63 -5.31
CA GLY A 47 2.39 10.96 -6.67
C GLY A 47 2.66 12.40 -7.06
N PHE A 48 2.46 13.35 -6.13
CA PHE A 48 2.79 14.76 -6.38
C PHE A 48 4.29 14.95 -6.61
N LEU A 49 5.15 14.22 -5.88
CA LEU A 49 6.59 14.30 -6.05
C LEU A 49 7.05 13.83 -7.44
N LYS A 50 6.27 13.02 -8.17
CA LYS A 50 6.61 12.65 -9.56
C LYS A 50 6.61 13.81 -10.55
N PHE A 51 5.96 14.91 -10.21
CA PHE A 51 5.95 16.13 -11.01
C PHE A 51 7.08 17.10 -10.62
N SER A 52 7.99 16.70 -9.74
CA SER A 52 9.13 17.51 -9.33
C SER A 52 10.10 17.73 -10.50
N PRO A 53 10.70 18.93 -10.63
CA PRO A 53 11.72 19.20 -11.64
C PRO A 53 12.90 18.22 -11.54
N GLY A 54 13.41 17.77 -12.68
CA GLY A 54 14.60 16.91 -12.77
C GLY A 54 14.35 15.41 -12.54
N LEU A 55 13.20 15.00 -12.02
CA LEU A 55 12.91 13.57 -11.82
C LEU A 55 12.91 12.82 -13.16
N VAL A 56 12.25 13.38 -14.17
CA VAL A 56 12.18 12.79 -15.53
C VAL A 56 13.57 12.55 -16.11
N ASP A 57 14.48 13.49 -15.93
CA ASP A 57 15.84 13.41 -16.47
C ASP A 57 16.68 12.36 -15.74
N SER A 58 16.49 12.22 -14.42
CA SER A 58 17.23 11.25 -13.58
C SER A 58 16.64 9.83 -13.59
N PHE A 59 15.39 9.67 -14.02
CA PHE A 59 14.67 8.40 -13.90
C PHE A 59 15.28 7.22 -14.69
N PRO A 60 15.75 7.40 -15.95
CA PRO A 60 16.41 6.30 -16.67
C PRO A 60 17.66 5.78 -15.96
N ASP A 61 18.45 6.68 -15.36
CA ASP A 61 19.66 6.31 -14.62
C ASP A 61 19.32 5.57 -13.33
N LEU A 62 18.23 5.94 -12.66
CA LEU A 62 17.70 5.25 -11.50
C LEU A 62 17.34 3.79 -11.84
N VAL A 63 16.59 3.56 -12.93
CA VAL A 63 16.21 2.20 -13.36
C VAL A 63 17.42 1.39 -13.82
N ARG A 64 18.37 2.02 -14.52
CA ARG A 64 19.61 1.35 -14.93
C ARG A 64 20.45 0.92 -13.74
N SER A 65 20.55 1.78 -12.72
CA SER A 65 21.30 1.52 -11.50
C SER A 65 20.67 0.42 -10.66
N ALA A 66 19.32 0.36 -10.62
CA ALA A 66 18.57 -0.70 -9.94
C ALA A 66 18.85 -2.11 -10.52
N GLY A 67 19.20 -2.19 -11.82
CA GLY A 67 19.64 -3.42 -12.47
C GLY A 67 21.10 -3.81 -12.21
N GLY A 68 21.92 -2.88 -11.70
CA GLY A 68 23.31 -3.12 -11.35
C GLY A 68 23.43 -4.14 -10.21
N GLY A 69 24.41 -5.04 -10.26
CA GLY A 69 24.63 -6.04 -9.21
C GLY A 69 23.54 -7.11 -9.07
N GLN A 70 22.47 -7.05 -9.88
CA GLN A 70 21.42 -8.06 -9.87
C GLN A 70 21.90 -9.39 -10.46
N PRO A 71 21.35 -10.54 -9.98
CA PRO A 71 21.59 -11.84 -10.59
C PRO A 71 21.42 -11.83 -12.11
N THR A 72 22.25 -12.60 -12.82
CA THR A 72 22.28 -12.63 -14.30
C THR A 72 20.92 -12.97 -14.93
N TRP A 73 20.10 -13.77 -14.26
CA TRP A 73 18.76 -14.14 -14.73
C TRP A 73 17.76 -12.97 -14.70
N LEU A 74 18.00 -11.91 -13.91
CA LEU A 74 17.17 -10.69 -13.88
C LEU A 74 17.62 -9.64 -14.91
N GLN A 75 18.80 -9.79 -15.52
CA GLN A 75 19.33 -8.80 -16.46
C GLN A 75 18.41 -8.52 -17.66
N PRO A 76 17.69 -9.51 -18.26
CA PRO A 76 16.73 -9.23 -19.32
C PRO A 76 15.58 -8.31 -18.88
N TRP A 77 15.10 -8.44 -17.64
CA TRP A 77 14.03 -7.61 -17.08
C TRP A 77 14.46 -6.14 -16.96
N PHE A 78 15.63 -5.89 -16.36
CA PHE A 78 16.15 -4.52 -16.22
C PHE A 78 16.59 -3.92 -17.55
N SER A 79 17.09 -4.73 -18.49
CA SER A 79 17.42 -4.27 -19.84
C SER A 79 16.17 -3.79 -20.58
N PHE A 80 15.06 -4.53 -20.47
CA PHE A 80 13.78 -4.12 -21.04
C PHE A 80 13.32 -2.78 -20.47
N TRP A 81 13.23 -2.65 -19.14
CA TRP A 81 12.76 -1.41 -18.51
C TRP A 81 13.71 -0.23 -18.70
N SER A 82 15.02 -0.46 -18.75
CA SER A 82 15.99 0.58 -19.10
C SER A 82 15.74 1.11 -20.52
N SER A 83 15.45 0.24 -21.49
CA SER A 83 15.15 0.67 -22.86
C SER A 83 13.85 1.46 -22.96
N VAL A 84 12.81 1.03 -22.22
CA VAL A 84 11.51 1.73 -22.15
C VAL A 84 11.69 3.15 -21.60
N THR A 85 12.46 3.28 -20.51
CA THR A 85 12.62 4.55 -19.81
C THR A 85 13.54 5.53 -20.53
N ILE A 86 14.61 5.08 -21.17
CA ILE A 86 15.49 5.96 -21.97
C ILE A 86 14.71 6.69 -23.09
N GLY A 87 13.80 5.99 -23.77
CA GLY A 87 13.01 6.60 -24.86
C GLY A 87 11.75 7.35 -24.40
N ASN A 88 11.25 7.08 -23.19
CA ASN A 88 9.91 7.49 -22.78
C ASN A 88 9.82 7.93 -21.30
N ALA A 89 10.91 8.43 -20.71
CA ALA A 89 10.98 8.75 -19.28
C ALA A 89 9.81 9.61 -18.79
N ALA A 90 9.48 10.69 -19.50
CA ALA A 90 8.38 11.59 -19.16
C ALA A 90 7.04 10.85 -19.11
N LEU A 91 6.75 10.01 -20.11
CA LEU A 91 5.52 9.23 -20.15
C LEU A 91 5.44 8.30 -18.94
N VAL A 92 6.50 7.55 -18.66
CA VAL A 92 6.52 6.60 -17.54
C VAL A 92 6.36 7.33 -16.20
N VAL A 93 7.17 8.35 -15.93
CA VAL A 93 7.15 9.09 -14.67
C VAL A 93 5.81 9.79 -14.45
N TYR A 94 5.28 10.51 -15.44
CA TYR A 94 4.02 11.22 -15.28
C TYR A 94 2.82 10.28 -15.24
N THR A 95 2.84 9.17 -15.98
CA THR A 95 1.78 8.15 -15.87
C THR A 95 1.78 7.54 -14.47
N THR A 96 2.95 7.20 -13.94
CA THR A 96 3.10 6.72 -12.55
C THR A 96 2.55 7.75 -11.56
N GLY A 97 2.94 9.03 -11.68
CA GLY A 97 2.44 10.10 -10.80
C GLY A 97 0.93 10.29 -10.88
N VAL A 98 0.35 10.28 -12.08
CA VAL A 98 -1.11 10.36 -12.26
C VAL A 98 -1.82 9.18 -11.61
N LEU A 99 -1.29 7.95 -11.77
CA LEU A 99 -1.85 6.76 -11.15
C LEU A 99 -1.73 6.79 -9.62
N GLU A 100 -0.60 7.26 -9.09
CA GLU A 100 -0.37 7.42 -7.64
C GLU A 100 -1.34 8.43 -7.04
N VAL A 101 -1.52 9.58 -7.69
CA VAL A 101 -2.49 10.59 -7.26
C VAL A 101 -3.93 10.07 -7.35
N ALA A 102 -4.29 9.41 -8.45
CA ALA A 102 -5.63 8.84 -8.62
C ALA A 102 -5.93 7.77 -7.55
N LEU A 103 -4.96 6.90 -7.25
CA LEU A 103 -5.06 5.91 -6.19
C LEU A 103 -5.17 6.58 -4.81
N GLY A 104 -4.34 7.58 -4.53
CA GLY A 104 -4.39 8.36 -3.29
C GLY A 104 -5.76 9.02 -3.08
N LEU A 105 -6.33 9.65 -4.11
CA LEU A 105 -7.68 10.22 -4.07
C LEU A 105 -8.74 9.15 -3.80
N ALA A 106 -8.68 8.02 -4.51
CA ALA A 106 -9.60 6.91 -4.33
C ALA A 106 -9.57 6.36 -2.89
N LEU A 107 -8.38 6.32 -2.27
CA LEU A 107 -8.20 5.88 -0.89
C LEU A 107 -8.73 6.88 0.14
N VAL A 108 -8.41 8.17 0.00
CA VAL A 108 -8.91 9.20 0.92
C VAL A 108 -10.45 9.20 0.92
N VAL A 109 -11.02 9.22 -0.28
CA VAL A 109 -12.46 9.32 -0.49
C VAL A 109 -13.19 7.99 -0.24
N GLY A 110 -12.49 6.86 -0.37
CA GLY A 110 -13.08 5.52 -0.28
C GLY A 110 -13.95 5.20 -1.49
N PHE A 111 -13.40 5.39 -2.68
CA PHE A 111 -14.04 5.14 -3.97
C PHE A 111 -13.47 3.87 -4.62
N MET A 112 -14.34 2.98 -5.10
CA MET A 112 -13.98 1.70 -5.73
C MET A 112 -12.94 0.91 -4.92
N ARG A 113 -13.15 0.79 -3.60
CA ARG A 113 -12.13 0.30 -2.64
C ARG A 113 -11.50 -1.03 -3.04
N LYS A 114 -12.28 -1.99 -3.53
CA LYS A 114 -11.75 -3.27 -4.03
C LYS A 114 -10.72 -3.08 -5.13
N ILE A 115 -11.03 -2.27 -6.14
CA ILE A 115 -10.13 -1.99 -7.25
C ILE A 115 -8.95 -1.15 -6.78
N ALA A 116 -9.18 -0.15 -5.93
CA ALA A 116 -8.11 0.66 -5.36
C ALA A 116 -7.11 -0.20 -4.56
N TYR A 117 -7.58 -1.14 -3.73
CA TYR A 117 -6.69 -1.97 -2.92
C TYR A 117 -5.93 -2.99 -3.77
N LEU A 118 -6.61 -3.70 -4.68
CA LEU A 118 -5.93 -4.66 -5.56
C LEU A 118 -4.97 -3.97 -6.53
N GLY A 119 -5.40 -2.85 -7.10
CA GLY A 119 -4.57 -1.99 -7.93
C GLY A 119 -3.36 -1.47 -7.16
N GLY A 120 -3.55 -1.03 -5.92
CA GLY A 120 -2.47 -0.60 -5.03
C GLY A 120 -1.44 -1.69 -4.74
N ILE A 121 -1.87 -2.94 -4.50
CA ILE A 121 -0.94 -4.08 -4.34
C ILE A 121 -0.10 -4.24 -5.60
N ILE A 122 -0.75 -4.38 -6.76
CA ILE A 122 -0.08 -4.62 -8.04
C ILE A 122 0.87 -3.46 -8.34
N PHE A 123 0.40 -2.23 -8.20
CA PHE A 123 1.17 -1.04 -8.53
C PHE A 123 2.38 -0.86 -7.61
N SER A 124 2.22 -1.12 -6.31
CA SER A 124 3.35 -1.13 -5.36
C SER A 124 4.41 -2.17 -5.74
N LEU A 125 4.00 -3.36 -6.18
CA LEU A 125 4.93 -4.40 -6.64
C LEU A 125 5.62 -4.02 -7.95
N PHE A 126 4.97 -3.27 -8.85
CA PHE A 126 5.61 -2.74 -10.05
C PHE A 126 6.69 -1.70 -9.71
N ILE A 127 6.40 -0.78 -8.78
CA ILE A 127 7.38 0.19 -8.27
C ILE A 127 8.54 -0.55 -7.60
N TRP A 128 8.24 -1.56 -6.79
CA TRP A 128 9.25 -2.39 -6.15
C TRP A 128 10.15 -3.12 -7.16
N ALA A 129 9.57 -3.70 -8.20
CA ALA A 129 10.28 -4.53 -9.18
C ALA A 129 11.10 -3.75 -10.22
N ILE A 130 10.81 -2.46 -10.41
CA ILE A 130 11.42 -1.65 -11.48
C ILE A 130 12.36 -0.58 -10.88
N PRO A 131 11.87 0.60 -10.40
CA PRO A 131 12.76 1.61 -9.87
C PRO A 131 13.44 1.22 -8.55
N GLU A 132 12.81 0.40 -7.69
CA GLU A 132 13.45 -0.04 -6.45
C GLU A 132 14.31 -1.30 -6.60
N GLY A 133 14.38 -1.91 -7.79
CA GLY A 133 15.27 -3.04 -8.05
C GLY A 133 15.04 -4.24 -7.14
N PHE A 134 13.80 -4.53 -6.75
CA PHE A 134 13.45 -5.52 -5.73
C PHE A 134 14.07 -5.26 -4.35
N GLY A 135 14.41 -4.01 -4.00
CA GLY A 135 15.18 -3.64 -2.79
C GLY A 135 16.70 -3.62 -3.01
N GLY A 136 17.18 -3.90 -4.22
CA GLY A 136 18.59 -3.92 -4.59
C GLY A 136 19.12 -2.61 -5.19
N PRO A 137 20.42 -2.57 -5.57
CA PRO A 137 21.35 -3.70 -5.64
C PRO A 137 21.73 -4.31 -4.29
N TYR A 138 21.79 -5.64 -4.23
CA TYR A 138 22.21 -6.37 -3.05
C TYR A 138 23.74 -6.51 -3.03
N GLY A 139 24.40 -5.78 -2.13
CA GLY A 139 25.85 -5.85 -1.88
C GLY A 139 26.16 -5.95 -0.39
N PRO A 140 27.45 -6.05 -0.02
CA PRO A 140 27.85 -6.03 1.38
C PRO A 140 27.32 -4.77 2.09
N GLY A 141 26.49 -4.96 3.12
CA GLY A 141 25.85 -3.87 3.87
C GLY A 141 24.48 -3.42 3.35
N SER A 142 23.97 -3.98 2.24
CA SER A 142 22.58 -3.72 1.82
C SER A 142 21.60 -4.27 2.85
N THR A 143 20.70 -3.41 3.32
CA THR A 143 19.68 -3.73 4.33
C THR A 143 18.28 -3.28 3.93
N ASP A 144 18.16 -2.54 2.83
CA ASP A 144 16.87 -2.05 2.33
C ASP A 144 16.16 -3.16 1.56
N ILE A 145 14.86 -3.31 1.80
CA ILE A 145 13.99 -4.26 1.09
C ILE A 145 13.06 -3.54 0.10
N GLY A 146 13.06 -2.21 0.08
CA GLY A 146 12.19 -1.37 -0.73
C GLY A 146 10.88 -1.01 -0.04
N THR A 147 10.31 0.13 -0.42
CA THR A 147 9.06 0.62 0.18
C THR A 147 7.83 0.00 -0.48
N GLY A 148 7.92 -0.36 -1.76
CA GLY A 148 6.80 -0.93 -2.51
C GLY A 148 6.29 -2.26 -1.92
N ILE A 149 7.18 -3.11 -1.41
CA ILE A 149 6.75 -4.35 -0.74
C ILE A 149 5.97 -4.04 0.55
N ILE A 150 6.38 -3.04 1.32
CA ILE A 150 5.69 -2.61 2.54
C ILE A 150 4.30 -2.10 2.20
N TYR A 151 4.17 -1.23 1.19
CA TYR A 151 2.87 -0.75 0.74
C TYR A 151 1.96 -1.88 0.27
N SER A 152 2.50 -2.88 -0.44
CA SER A 152 1.72 -4.05 -0.86
C SER A 152 1.12 -4.82 0.34
N PHE A 153 1.86 -4.95 1.44
CA PHE A 153 1.37 -5.57 2.67
C PHE A 153 0.33 -4.71 3.40
N VAL A 154 0.48 -3.38 3.39
CA VAL A 154 -0.53 -2.49 3.96
C VAL A 154 -1.84 -2.59 3.17
N PHE A 155 -1.78 -2.60 1.84
CA PHE A 155 -2.96 -2.83 1.01
C PHE A 155 -3.58 -4.21 1.23
N LEU A 156 -2.77 -5.26 1.32
CA LEU A 156 -3.25 -6.61 1.64
C LEU A 156 -3.96 -6.64 3.00
N SER A 157 -3.41 -5.95 4.00
CA SER A 157 -4.04 -5.79 5.31
C SER A 157 -5.38 -5.07 5.20
N LEU A 158 -5.48 -4.01 4.40
CA LEU A 158 -6.75 -3.33 4.13
C LEU A 158 -7.77 -4.24 3.44
N VAL A 159 -7.35 -5.10 2.52
CA VAL A 159 -8.21 -6.14 1.91
C VAL A 159 -8.73 -7.08 2.99
N ILE A 160 -7.84 -7.68 3.80
CA ILE A 160 -8.21 -8.63 4.86
C ILE A 160 -9.17 -8.00 5.87
N ILE A 161 -8.86 -6.80 6.36
CA ILE A 161 -9.73 -6.06 7.30
C ILE A 161 -11.09 -5.74 6.65
N ASN A 162 -11.11 -5.40 5.36
CA ASN A 162 -12.35 -5.14 4.64
C ASN A 162 -13.23 -6.39 4.52
N THR A 163 -12.63 -7.53 4.19
CA THR A 163 -13.33 -8.82 4.07
C THR A 163 -13.86 -9.30 5.43
N ILE A 164 -13.12 -9.11 6.53
CA ILE A 164 -13.53 -9.58 7.85
C ILE A 164 -14.57 -8.64 8.51
N SER A 165 -14.41 -7.32 8.35
CA SER A 165 -15.22 -6.34 9.09
C SER A 165 -16.42 -5.79 8.31
N GLY A 166 -16.59 -6.19 7.04
CA GLY A 166 -17.66 -5.72 6.16
C GLY A 166 -17.51 -4.26 5.69
N ALA A 167 -18.55 -3.77 4.99
CA ALA A 167 -18.61 -2.44 4.39
C ALA A 167 -18.26 -1.32 5.38
N SER A 168 -17.25 -0.48 5.08
CA SER A 168 -17.02 0.73 5.89
C SER A 168 -18.13 1.75 5.66
N LYS A 169 -18.70 2.28 6.75
CA LYS A 169 -19.71 3.35 6.76
C LYS A 169 -19.14 4.72 6.31
N TYR A 170 -17.81 4.88 6.34
CA TYR A 170 -17.12 6.14 6.02
C TYR A 170 -16.39 6.02 4.66
N SER A 171 -17.15 5.87 3.58
CA SER A 171 -16.62 5.83 2.22
C SER A 171 -17.66 6.26 1.21
N LEU A 172 -17.26 6.90 0.10
CA LEU A 172 -18.19 7.22 -0.98
C LEU A 172 -18.91 5.98 -1.52
N ASP A 173 -18.24 4.83 -1.57
CA ASP A 173 -18.86 3.56 -1.99
C ASP A 173 -20.15 3.26 -1.22
N PHE A 174 -20.21 3.57 0.08
CA PHE A 174 -21.39 3.34 0.91
C PHE A 174 -22.58 4.21 0.48
N PHE A 175 -22.32 5.46 0.10
CA PHE A 175 -23.35 6.37 -0.39
C PHE A 175 -23.80 6.00 -1.81
N ILE A 176 -22.88 5.54 -2.66
CA ILE A 176 -23.18 5.11 -4.04
C ILE A 176 -24.00 3.82 -4.03
N GLU A 177 -23.63 2.84 -3.21
CA GLU A 177 -24.34 1.56 -3.09
C GLU A 177 -25.79 1.73 -2.65
N ARG A 178 -26.07 2.74 -1.81
CA ARG A 178 -27.45 3.08 -1.41
C ARG A 178 -28.35 3.48 -2.59
N LYS A 179 -27.76 4.05 -3.65
CA LYS A 179 -28.46 4.46 -4.86
C LYS A 179 -28.34 3.43 -6.00
N TYR A 180 -27.23 2.70 -6.08
CA TYR A 180 -26.91 1.78 -7.17
C TYR A 180 -26.36 0.44 -6.62
N PRO A 181 -27.22 -0.57 -6.41
CA PRO A 181 -26.81 -1.85 -5.80
C PRO A 181 -25.77 -2.65 -6.59
N PHE A 182 -25.68 -2.44 -7.91
CA PHE A 182 -24.67 -3.13 -8.74
C PHE A 182 -23.24 -2.68 -8.42
N TRP A 183 -23.07 -1.47 -7.85
CA TRP A 183 -21.78 -0.88 -7.50
C TRP A 183 -20.99 -1.76 -6.53
N LYS A 184 -21.71 -2.51 -5.69
CA LYS A 184 -21.17 -3.46 -4.72
C LYS A 184 -20.14 -4.43 -5.31
N ARG A 185 -20.32 -4.86 -6.57
CA ARG A 185 -19.37 -5.78 -7.25
C ARG A 185 -17.99 -5.15 -7.47
N LEU A 186 -17.94 -3.84 -7.64
CA LEU A 186 -16.73 -3.05 -7.92
C LEU A 186 -16.11 -2.48 -6.64
N SER A 187 -16.91 -2.24 -5.60
CA SER A 187 -16.46 -1.63 -4.34
C SER A 187 -16.12 -2.64 -3.24
N GLU A 188 -16.80 -3.80 -3.21
CA GLU A 188 -16.75 -4.73 -2.06
C GLU A 188 -16.23 -6.13 -2.39
N PHE A 189 -15.63 -6.76 -1.39
CA PHE A 189 -15.23 -8.16 -1.42
C PHE A 189 -16.38 -9.00 -0.81
N GLY A 190 -17.47 -9.17 -1.58
CA GLY A 190 -18.66 -9.96 -1.21
C GLY A 190 -19.96 -9.17 -1.16
#